data_AF-D6Z005-F1
#
_entry.id   AF-D6Z005-F1
#
_cell.length_a   1.000
_cell.length_b   1.000
_cell.length_c   1.000
_cell.angle_alpha   90.00
_cell.angle_beta   90.00
_cell.angle_gamma   90.00
#
_symmetry.space_group_name_H-M   'P 1'
#
loop_
_entity.id
_entity.type
_entity.pdbx_description
1 polymer ?
#
loop_
_entity_poly.entity_id
_entity_poly.type
_entity_poly.pdbx_seq_one_letter_code
_entity_poly.pdbx_strand_id
1 'polypeptide(L)'
;MSAGVRPEQNCAKCGACSTVCPVYRQTGREYHTGRGKLHLLSRLDPTAASTVYAEILSHCLLCGACSQVCSRRLPVAEMLAEARGELTRRAGQHAMLRALSNGLLSRPRLLQALAPLARRLKELNLPADSGLNLRLGILPDHQPAATSEPPRPPEKTAPATSEPYIFSGCFATYLEPEITRALSNLLTRAGQPPAAPHPARGCCGLAAYSCGQKEEARRMARVNIAAHPGQSPIVVACASCASHLLRYPELLADDPQWAGRAEDFAARVREFSHFLYQQPPQPPPTPASGESEGPADAAAGSPKTLKVLYHDPCHLRFGCQITREPRQLLNRLPGLELLELPDGPQCCGHGGHFHLAHPESAEGILRRLSEAAQTVAPEVITTACTGCLLHWRHAARQGYHQARVIHLAVLLDKL
;
A
#
# COMPACT_ATOMS: atom_id res chain seq x y z
N MET A 1 -12.52 35.48 -11.84
CA MET A 1 -11.84 34.19 -12.06
C MET A 1 -12.43 33.60 -13.33
N SER A 2 -11.67 33.52 -14.41
CA SER A 2 -12.17 32.95 -15.68
C SER A 2 -12.75 31.57 -15.41
N ALA A 3 -13.97 31.32 -15.88
CA ALA A 3 -14.63 30.03 -15.80
C ALA A 3 -13.84 29.02 -16.66
N GLY A 4 -12.74 28.51 -16.11
CA GLY A 4 -11.93 27.48 -16.72
C GLY A 4 -12.78 26.26 -17.00
N VAL A 5 -12.61 25.65 -18.18
CA VAL A 5 -13.28 24.41 -18.54
C VAL A 5 -13.04 23.39 -17.44
N ARG A 6 -14.12 22.94 -16.80
CA ARG A 6 -14.07 21.94 -15.74
C ARG A 6 -13.47 20.65 -16.31
N PRO A 7 -12.31 20.17 -15.82
CA PRO A 7 -11.59 19.05 -16.43
C PRO A 7 -12.43 17.78 -16.62
N GLU A 8 -13.38 17.53 -15.73
CA GLU A 8 -14.30 16.40 -15.78
C GLU A 8 -15.26 16.45 -16.99
N GLN A 9 -15.50 17.62 -17.57
CA GLN A 9 -16.30 17.79 -18.80
C GLN A 9 -15.59 17.24 -20.05
N ASN A 10 -14.27 17.03 -19.99
CA ASN A 10 -13.49 16.47 -21.10
C ASN A 10 -13.65 14.95 -21.27
N CYS A 11 -14.42 14.31 -20.38
CA CYS A 11 -14.69 12.87 -20.44
C CYS A 11 -15.45 12.51 -21.73
N ALA A 12 -14.87 11.64 -22.56
CA ALA A 12 -15.50 11.16 -23.80
C ALA A 12 -16.66 10.17 -23.57
N LYS A 13 -16.92 9.75 -22.32
CA LYS A 13 -17.96 8.78 -21.94
C LYS A 13 -17.92 7.48 -22.75
N CYS A 14 -16.72 7.00 -23.11
CA CYS A 14 -16.54 5.78 -23.91
C CYS A 14 -16.76 4.46 -23.13
N GLY A 15 -16.72 4.49 -21.79
CA GLY A 15 -16.91 3.29 -20.97
C GLY A 15 -15.66 2.47 -20.65
N ALA A 16 -14.47 2.86 -21.15
CA ALA A 16 -13.21 2.15 -20.86
C ALA A 16 -12.95 1.98 -19.35
N CYS A 17 -13.28 2.99 -18.54
CA CYS A 17 -13.14 2.88 -17.08
C CYS A 17 -14.05 1.83 -16.43
N SER A 18 -15.17 1.47 -17.06
CA SER A 18 -16.13 0.51 -16.52
C SER A 18 -15.58 -0.92 -16.59
N THR A 19 -14.77 -1.24 -17.59
CA THR A 19 -14.18 -2.59 -17.76
C THR A 19 -13.13 -2.91 -16.69
N VAL A 20 -12.46 -1.88 -16.17
CA VAL A 20 -11.39 -2.03 -15.17
C VAL A 20 -11.79 -1.65 -13.74
N CYS A 21 -12.99 -1.11 -13.52
CA CYS A 21 -13.40 -0.64 -12.20
C CYS A 21 -13.85 -1.81 -11.31
N PRO A 22 -13.12 -2.13 -10.22
CA PRO A 22 -13.49 -3.26 -9.34
C PRO A 22 -14.83 -3.05 -8.65
N VAL A 23 -15.17 -1.81 -8.26
CA VAL A 23 -16.47 -1.48 -7.64
C VAL A 23 -17.61 -1.69 -8.63
N TYR A 24 -17.42 -1.33 -9.91
CA TYR A 24 -18.42 -1.60 -10.95
C TYR A 24 -18.57 -3.10 -11.21
N ARG A 25 -17.47 -3.85 -11.30
CA ARG A 25 -17.52 -5.31 -11.49
C ARG A 25 -18.28 -6.03 -10.37
N GLN A 26 -18.29 -5.47 -9.17
CA GLN A 26 -19.08 -6.00 -8.06
C GLN A 26 -20.54 -5.53 -8.08
N THR A 27 -20.77 -4.22 -8.31
CA THR A 27 -22.09 -3.62 -8.09
C THR A 27 -22.96 -3.58 -9.34
N GLY A 28 -22.38 -3.61 -10.54
CA GLY A 28 -23.06 -3.38 -11.82
C GLY A 28 -23.61 -1.95 -11.99
N ARG A 29 -23.32 -1.04 -11.06
CA ARG A 29 -23.89 0.31 -11.03
C ARG A 29 -23.00 1.32 -11.75
N GLU A 30 -23.48 1.83 -12.89
CA GLU A 30 -22.73 2.76 -13.74
C GLU A 30 -22.23 4.02 -13.01
N TYR A 31 -22.99 4.52 -12.03
CA TYR A 31 -22.60 5.69 -11.23
C TYR A 31 -21.37 5.45 -10.32
N HIS A 32 -20.94 4.20 -10.10
CA HIS A 32 -19.69 3.90 -9.39
C HIS A 32 -18.44 3.97 -10.26
N THR A 33 -18.59 3.98 -11.58
CA THR A 33 -17.47 4.03 -12.53
C THR A 33 -16.79 5.39 -12.52
N GLY A 34 -15.58 5.47 -13.07
CA GLY A 34 -14.88 6.75 -13.26
C GLY A 34 -15.72 7.76 -14.05
N ARG A 35 -16.27 7.36 -15.20
CA ARG A 35 -17.14 8.21 -16.03
C ARG A 35 -18.42 8.62 -15.33
N GLY A 36 -19.03 7.72 -14.56
CA GLY A 36 -20.25 8.01 -13.80
C GLY A 36 -20.01 9.12 -12.78
N LYS A 37 -18.89 9.04 -12.05
CA LYS A 37 -18.53 10.06 -11.06
C LYS A 37 -18.07 11.36 -11.67
N LEU A 38 -17.30 11.32 -12.77
CA LEU A 38 -16.97 12.54 -13.52
C LEU A 38 -18.23 13.23 -14.07
N HIS A 39 -19.22 12.45 -14.50
CA HIS A 39 -20.51 13.02 -14.91
C HIS A 39 -21.21 13.72 -13.74
N LEU A 40 -21.23 13.11 -12.56
CA LEU A 40 -21.79 13.70 -11.35
C LEU A 40 -21.06 14.99 -10.95
N LEU A 41 -19.72 14.98 -10.93
CA LEU A 41 -18.90 16.17 -10.67
C LEU A 41 -19.15 17.30 -11.68
N SER A 42 -19.37 16.95 -12.95
CA SER A 42 -19.67 17.95 -13.99
C SER A 42 -21.04 18.61 -13.84
N ARG A 43 -21.91 18.12 -12.95
CA ARG A 43 -23.30 18.60 -12.82
C ARG A 43 -23.62 19.14 -11.43
N LEU A 44 -22.94 18.66 -10.40
CA LEU A 44 -23.26 18.96 -9.01
C LEU A 44 -22.07 19.63 -8.34
N ASP A 45 -22.35 20.72 -7.64
CA ASP A 45 -21.38 21.37 -6.76
C ASP A 45 -21.12 20.45 -5.55
N PRO A 46 -19.88 19.98 -5.34
CA PRO A 46 -19.53 19.15 -4.17
C PRO A 46 -19.86 19.80 -2.83
N THR A 47 -19.92 21.12 -2.75
CA THR A 47 -20.22 21.85 -1.51
C THR A 47 -21.71 21.82 -1.15
N ALA A 48 -22.59 21.68 -2.14
CA ALA A 48 -24.03 21.51 -2.00
C ALA A 48 -24.46 20.02 -2.03
N ALA A 49 -23.51 19.10 -1.89
CA ALA A 49 -23.73 17.67 -2.04
C ALA A 49 -24.71 17.07 -1.01
N SER A 50 -25.63 16.23 -1.51
CA SER A 50 -26.43 15.35 -0.66
C SER A 50 -25.58 14.21 -0.06
N THR A 51 -26.10 13.55 0.98
CA THR A 51 -25.47 12.35 1.56
C THR A 51 -25.29 11.23 0.54
N VAL A 52 -26.26 11.07 -0.37
CA VAL A 52 -26.20 10.08 -1.48
C VAL A 52 -25.06 10.41 -2.43
N TYR A 53 -24.88 11.68 -2.78
CA TYR A 53 -23.78 12.11 -3.65
C TYR A 53 -22.42 11.83 -3.03
N ALA A 54 -22.25 12.21 -1.75
CA ALA A 54 -21.04 11.93 -0.99
C ALA A 54 -20.74 10.43 -0.93
N GLU A 55 -21.78 9.62 -0.80
CA GLU A 55 -21.66 8.16 -0.73
C GLU A 55 -21.24 7.52 -2.05
N ILE A 56 -21.75 8.02 -3.18
CA ILE A 56 -21.32 7.56 -4.50
C ILE A 56 -19.83 7.86 -4.71
N LEU A 57 -19.36 9.06 -4.34
CA LEU A 57 -17.94 9.42 -4.45
C LEU A 57 -17.06 8.62 -3.47
N SER A 58 -17.59 8.30 -2.29
CA SER A 58 -16.91 7.49 -1.27
C SER A 58 -16.73 6.04 -1.73
N HIS A 59 -17.60 5.52 -2.61
CA HIS A 59 -17.48 4.21 -3.27
C HIS A 59 -16.37 4.16 -4.35
N CYS A 60 -15.18 4.68 -4.05
CA CYS A 60 -13.98 4.60 -4.90
C CYS A 60 -12.78 4.11 -4.08
N LEU A 61 -12.03 3.15 -4.62
CA LEU A 61 -10.77 2.68 -4.03
C LEU A 61 -9.59 3.65 -4.25
N LEU A 62 -9.75 4.65 -5.13
CA LEU A 62 -8.68 5.54 -5.62
C LEU A 62 -7.48 4.77 -6.23
N CYS A 63 -7.73 3.58 -6.78
CA CYS A 63 -6.67 2.72 -7.31
C CYS A 63 -6.03 3.20 -8.62
N GLY A 64 -6.59 4.20 -9.32
CA GLY A 64 -6.01 4.74 -10.57
C GLY A 64 -6.24 3.91 -11.84
N ALA A 65 -6.82 2.71 -11.77
CA ALA A 65 -7.05 1.86 -12.95
C ALA A 65 -7.84 2.58 -14.07
N CYS A 66 -8.84 3.38 -13.69
CA CYS A 66 -9.64 4.16 -14.64
C CYS A 66 -8.87 5.32 -15.29
N SER A 67 -7.93 5.95 -14.59
CA SER A 67 -7.06 6.99 -15.16
C SER A 67 -6.16 6.40 -16.25
N GLN A 68 -5.68 5.17 -16.03
CA GLN A 68 -4.72 4.49 -16.91
C GLN A 68 -5.32 4.06 -18.25
N VAL A 69 -6.58 3.62 -18.26
CA VAL A 69 -7.28 3.27 -19.52
C VAL A 69 -8.01 4.46 -20.15
N CYS A 70 -7.88 5.67 -19.60
CA CYS A 70 -8.58 6.84 -20.10
C CYS A 70 -7.92 7.35 -21.40
N SER A 71 -8.61 7.25 -22.53
CA SER A 71 -8.13 7.79 -23.82
C SER A 71 -7.92 9.30 -23.81
N ARG A 72 -8.55 10.01 -22.87
CA ARG A 72 -8.41 11.47 -22.66
C ARG A 72 -7.37 11.82 -21.58
N ARG A 73 -6.72 10.81 -21.00
CA ARG A 73 -5.69 10.94 -19.94
C ARG A 73 -6.17 11.78 -18.75
N LEU A 74 -7.45 11.62 -18.38
CA LEU A 74 -7.99 12.33 -17.22
C LEU A 74 -7.44 11.70 -15.93
N PRO A 75 -6.89 12.51 -15.00
CA PRO A 75 -6.48 12.05 -13.67
C PRO A 75 -7.70 11.80 -12.77
N VAL A 76 -8.47 10.76 -13.07
CA VAL A 76 -9.77 10.49 -12.44
C VAL A 76 -9.63 10.22 -10.94
N ALA A 77 -8.60 9.47 -10.53
CA ALA A 77 -8.38 9.17 -9.12
C ALA A 77 -8.09 10.45 -8.31
N GLU A 78 -7.31 11.35 -8.88
CA GLU A 78 -6.92 12.63 -8.30
C GLU A 78 -8.13 13.56 -8.21
N MET A 79 -8.91 13.68 -9.28
CA MET A 79 -10.18 14.44 -9.27
C MET A 79 -11.16 13.92 -8.20
N LEU A 80 -11.24 12.60 -8.01
CA LEU A 80 -12.10 12.04 -6.97
C LEU A 80 -11.55 12.26 -5.56
N ALA A 81 -10.23 12.25 -5.39
CA ALA A 81 -9.62 12.59 -4.12
C ALA A 81 -9.82 14.08 -3.77
N GLU A 82 -9.74 14.98 -4.76
CA GLU A 82 -10.09 16.40 -4.66
C GLU A 82 -11.53 16.58 -4.20
N ALA A 83 -12.47 16.01 -4.97
CA ALA A 83 -13.90 16.14 -4.71
C ALA A 83 -14.28 15.65 -3.31
N ARG A 84 -13.62 14.59 -2.82
CA ARG A 84 -13.83 14.09 -1.45
C ARG A 84 -13.44 15.09 -0.36
N GLY A 85 -12.46 15.95 -0.62
CA GLY A 85 -12.06 17.02 0.30
C GLY A 85 -13.04 18.20 0.31
N GLU A 86 -13.72 18.44 -0.81
CA GLU A 86 -14.70 19.52 -0.96
C GLU A 86 -16.11 19.15 -0.45
N LEU A 87 -16.43 17.85 -0.37
CA LEU A 87 -17.64 17.37 0.28
C LEU A 87 -17.74 17.99 1.68
N THR A 88 -18.84 18.71 1.94
CA THR A 88 -19.07 19.37 3.24
C THR A 88 -18.76 18.38 4.36
N ARG A 89 -17.96 18.79 5.35
CA ARG A 89 -17.52 17.99 6.53
C ARG A 89 -18.65 17.21 7.24
N ARG A 90 -19.91 17.49 6.90
CA ARG A 90 -21.16 16.93 7.39
C ARG A 90 -21.68 15.72 6.60
N ALA A 91 -21.06 15.32 5.48
CA ALA A 91 -21.64 14.28 4.60
C ALA A 91 -21.04 12.88 4.83
N GLY A 92 -21.90 11.97 5.30
CA GLY A 92 -21.70 10.51 5.25
C GLY A 92 -21.55 9.84 6.63
N GLN A 93 -22.03 8.60 6.70
CA GLN A 93 -22.09 7.78 7.94
C GLN A 93 -20.71 7.49 8.56
N HIS A 94 -19.62 7.64 7.78
CA HIS A 94 -18.25 7.34 8.20
C HIS A 94 -17.36 8.55 8.47
N ALA A 95 -17.91 9.78 8.49
CA ALA A 95 -17.13 11.00 8.71
C ALA A 95 -16.34 11.00 10.04
N MET A 96 -16.96 10.49 11.12
CA MET A 96 -16.33 10.38 12.43
C MET A 96 -15.21 9.33 12.45
N LEU A 97 -15.44 8.15 11.85
CA LEU A 97 -14.44 7.08 11.76
C LEU A 97 -13.21 7.52 10.94
N ARG A 98 -13.43 8.30 9.88
CA ARG A 98 -12.37 8.95 9.07
C ARG A 98 -11.56 9.94 9.90
N ALA A 99 -12.22 10.79 10.69
CA ALA A 99 -11.55 11.77 11.53
C ALA A 99 -10.74 11.12 12.66
N LEU A 100 -11.28 10.07 13.29
CA LEU A 100 -10.64 9.34 14.37
C LEU A 100 -9.43 8.53 13.88
N SER A 101 -9.60 7.74 12.82
CA SER A 101 -8.50 6.92 12.25
C SER A 101 -7.35 7.80 11.77
N ASN A 102 -7.64 8.90 11.06
CA ASN A 102 -6.60 9.81 10.63
C ASN A 102 -5.98 10.57 11.81
N GLY A 103 -6.77 11.04 12.77
CA GLY A 103 -6.25 11.68 13.98
C GLY A 103 -5.32 10.78 14.81
N LEU A 104 -5.55 9.47 14.80
CA LEU A 104 -4.65 8.48 15.41
C LEU A 104 -3.38 8.29 14.56
N LEU A 105 -3.53 8.07 13.25
CA LEU A 105 -2.41 7.87 12.32
C LEU A 105 -1.46 9.08 12.24
N SER A 106 -1.98 10.27 12.52
CA SER A 106 -1.29 11.55 12.57
C SER A 106 -0.40 11.75 13.79
N ARG A 107 -0.49 10.86 14.78
CA ARG A 107 0.20 10.98 16.07
C ARG A 107 1.18 9.81 16.28
N PRO A 108 2.40 9.89 15.73
CA PRO A 108 3.42 8.85 15.89
C PRO A 108 3.70 8.41 17.33
N ARG A 109 3.68 9.35 18.29
CA ARG A 109 3.89 9.06 19.72
C ARG A 109 2.77 8.18 20.28
N LEU A 110 1.53 8.43 19.86
CA LEU A 110 0.38 7.64 20.29
C LEU A 110 0.42 6.25 19.66
N LEU A 111 0.70 6.16 18.35
CA LEU A 111 0.89 4.88 17.68
C LEU A 111 2.01 4.06 18.34
N GLN A 112 3.13 4.70 18.68
CA GLN A 112 4.24 4.05 19.36
C GLN A 112 3.84 3.52 20.74
N ALA A 113 3.07 4.29 21.51
CA ALA A 113 2.59 3.87 22.82
C ALA A 113 1.58 2.72 22.74
N LEU A 114 0.72 2.70 21.71
CA LEU A 114 -0.31 1.68 21.52
C LEU A 114 0.20 0.42 20.80
N ALA A 115 1.34 0.50 20.09
CA ALA A 115 1.86 -0.60 19.29
C ALA A 115 2.11 -1.90 20.08
N PRO A 116 2.69 -1.89 21.31
CA PRO A 116 2.88 -3.12 22.09
C PRO A 116 1.55 -3.78 22.45
N LEU A 117 0.54 -2.98 22.79
CA LEU A 117 -0.81 -3.50 23.08
C LEU A 117 -1.44 -4.08 21.82
N ALA A 118 -1.40 -3.36 20.70
CA ALA A 118 -1.94 -3.85 19.43
C ALA A 118 -1.28 -5.16 18.96
N ARG A 119 0.04 -5.31 19.17
CA ARG A 119 0.77 -6.56 18.88
C ARG A 119 0.36 -7.71 19.81
N ARG A 120 0.19 -7.47 21.11
CA ARG A 120 -0.35 -8.49 22.03
C ARG A 120 -1.79 -8.88 21.69
N LEU A 121 -2.62 -7.91 21.30
CA LEU A 121 -3.97 -8.17 20.82
C LEU A 121 -3.96 -8.96 19.49
N LYS A 122 -2.87 -8.92 18.70
CA LYS A 122 -2.67 -9.77 17.49
C LYS A 122 -2.54 -11.23 17.82
N GLU A 123 -2.15 -11.57 19.05
CA GLU A 123 -2.10 -12.95 19.54
C GLU A 123 -3.46 -13.42 20.06
N LEU A 124 -4.37 -12.49 20.38
CA LEU A 124 -5.74 -12.83 20.71
C LEU A 124 -6.50 -13.19 19.44
N ASN A 125 -6.98 -14.42 19.38
CA ASN A 125 -7.69 -14.95 18.23
C ASN A 125 -9.13 -14.39 18.19
N LEU A 126 -9.27 -13.12 17.82
CA LEU A 126 -10.58 -12.47 17.69
C LEU A 126 -11.42 -13.20 16.61
N PRO A 127 -12.74 -13.38 16.82
CA PRO A 127 -13.62 -14.05 15.87
C PRO A 127 -13.49 -13.46 14.46
N ALA A 128 -13.31 -14.32 13.46
CA ALA A 128 -13.02 -13.91 12.08
C ALA A 128 -14.17 -13.10 11.44
N ASP A 129 -15.40 -13.37 11.88
CA ASP A 129 -16.66 -12.73 11.50
C ASP A 129 -16.89 -11.36 12.15
N SER A 130 -16.17 -11.02 13.22
CA SER A 130 -16.36 -9.76 13.95
C SER A 130 -16.02 -8.49 13.15
N GLY A 131 -15.22 -8.61 12.08
CA GLY A 131 -14.70 -7.48 11.30
C GLY A 131 -13.70 -6.58 12.06
N LEU A 132 -13.50 -6.79 13.37
CA LEU A 132 -12.56 -6.01 14.20
C LEU A 132 -11.12 -6.28 13.80
N ASN A 133 -10.79 -7.52 13.42
CA ASN A 133 -9.44 -7.90 12.98
C ASN A 133 -8.94 -6.99 11.84
N LEU A 134 -9.76 -6.80 10.81
CA LEU A 134 -9.43 -5.96 9.66
C LEU A 134 -9.42 -4.48 10.03
N ARG A 135 -10.39 -4.02 10.85
CA ARG A 135 -10.49 -2.62 11.29
C ARG A 135 -9.34 -2.16 12.16
N LEU A 136 -8.80 -3.05 12.99
CA LEU A 136 -7.68 -2.76 13.89
C LEU A 136 -6.31 -3.08 13.25
N GLY A 137 -6.28 -3.76 12.10
CA GLY A 137 -5.05 -4.26 11.50
C GLY A 137 -4.39 -5.39 12.32
N ILE A 138 -5.19 -6.04 13.16
CA ILE A 138 -4.79 -7.05 14.12
C ILE A 138 -5.22 -8.39 13.53
N LEU A 139 -4.36 -8.99 12.71
CA LEU A 139 -4.59 -10.30 12.10
C LEU A 139 -3.44 -11.23 12.54
N PRO A 140 -3.66 -12.23 13.41
CA PRO A 140 -2.64 -13.21 13.73
C PRO A 140 -2.05 -13.81 12.46
N ASP A 141 -0.71 -13.87 12.37
CA ASP A 141 -0.05 -14.64 11.31
C ASP A 141 -0.18 -16.13 11.62
N HIS A 142 -0.31 -16.96 10.57
CA HIS A 142 -0.16 -18.43 10.71
C HIS A 142 1.31 -18.86 10.90
N GLN A 143 2.23 -17.91 11.03
CA GLN A 143 3.62 -18.16 11.41
C GLN A 143 3.83 -17.64 12.83
N PRO A 144 4.52 -18.40 13.70
CA PRO A 144 4.94 -17.87 14.99
C PRO A 144 5.77 -16.61 14.73
N ALA A 145 5.33 -15.49 15.29
CA ALA A 145 6.15 -14.29 15.30
C ALA A 145 7.42 -14.63 16.07
N ALA A 146 8.58 -14.56 15.42
CA ALA A 146 9.82 -14.46 16.16
C ALA A 146 9.68 -13.22 17.06
N THR A 147 9.68 -13.42 18.36
CA THR A 147 9.59 -12.34 19.36
C THR A 147 10.87 -11.52 19.31
N SER A 148 10.98 -10.63 18.32
CA SER A 148 12.12 -9.74 18.20
C SER A 148 11.74 -8.37 18.73
N GLU A 149 12.56 -7.87 19.67
CA GLU A 149 12.45 -6.51 20.18
C GLU A 149 12.46 -5.49 19.04
N PRO A 150 11.66 -4.41 19.13
CA PRO A 150 11.71 -3.33 18.17
C PRO A 150 13.13 -2.71 18.17
N PRO A 151 13.72 -2.39 17.00
CA PRO A 151 15.03 -1.76 16.94
C PRO A 151 15.04 -0.46 17.75
N ARG A 152 16.03 -0.35 18.64
CA ARG A 152 16.24 0.81 19.52
C ARG A 152 16.48 2.05 18.65
N PRO A 153 15.88 3.22 18.97
CA PRO A 153 16.20 4.45 18.26
C PRO A 153 17.70 4.76 18.44
N PRO A 154 18.47 4.97 17.36
CA PRO A 154 19.84 5.44 17.48
C PRO A 154 19.86 6.90 17.97
N GLU A 155 20.94 7.24 18.65
CA GLU A 155 21.29 8.63 18.94
C GLU A 155 21.62 9.38 17.66
N LYS A 156 21.29 10.68 17.66
CA LYS A 156 21.42 11.63 16.56
C LYS A 156 22.78 11.51 15.87
N THR A 157 22.81 10.83 14.75
CA THR A 157 23.89 10.89 13.77
C THR A 157 23.25 11.15 12.41
N ALA A 158 23.63 12.27 11.80
CA ALA A 158 23.36 12.45 10.38
C ALA A 158 24.14 11.35 9.63
N PRO A 159 23.53 10.65 8.67
CA PRO A 159 24.23 9.59 7.96
C PRO A 159 25.46 10.12 7.25
N ALA A 160 26.50 9.28 7.17
CA ALA A 160 27.58 9.48 6.21
C ALA A 160 26.99 9.59 4.80
N THR A 161 27.59 10.43 3.96
CA THR A 161 26.94 11.14 2.84
C THR A 161 26.50 10.32 1.60
N SER A 162 26.17 9.03 1.75
CA SER A 162 25.60 8.20 0.66
C SER A 162 24.64 7.08 1.09
N GLU A 163 24.48 6.80 2.38
CA GLU A 163 23.68 5.67 2.86
C GLU A 163 22.17 5.90 2.63
N PRO A 164 21.42 4.91 2.11
CA PRO A 164 19.99 5.05 1.87
C PRO A 164 19.18 5.11 3.17
N TYR A 165 18.16 5.95 3.20
CA TYR A 165 17.14 5.93 4.25
C TYR A 165 16.12 4.82 3.99
N ILE A 166 15.63 4.17 5.04
CA ILE A 166 14.44 3.29 4.95
C ILE A 166 13.20 4.06 5.37
N PHE A 167 12.28 4.28 4.43
CA PHE A 167 10.92 4.67 4.75
C PHE A 167 10.05 3.42 4.97
N SER A 168 9.90 3.04 6.24
CA SER A 168 9.13 1.86 6.64
C SER A 168 7.61 2.07 6.51
N GLY A 169 7.14 3.28 6.79
CA GLY A 169 5.71 3.58 6.95
C GLY A 169 5.09 3.01 8.23
N CYS A 170 3.89 3.45 8.56
CA CYS A 170 3.27 3.16 9.86
C CYS A 170 3.03 1.67 10.13
N PHE A 171 2.63 0.89 9.11
CA PHE A 171 2.30 -0.53 9.31
C PHE A 171 3.54 -1.36 9.64
N ALA A 172 4.60 -1.27 8.82
CA ALA A 172 5.85 -1.98 9.07
C ALA A 172 6.50 -1.51 10.38
N THR A 173 6.45 -0.20 10.70
CA THR A 173 7.04 0.30 11.94
C THR A 173 6.34 -0.22 13.20
N TYR A 174 5.00 -0.27 13.22
CA TYR A 174 4.26 -0.50 14.47
C TYR A 174 3.69 -1.92 14.61
N LEU A 175 3.30 -2.55 13.49
CA LEU A 175 2.59 -3.83 13.48
C LEU A 175 3.43 -4.97 12.88
N GLU A 176 4.26 -4.69 11.86
CA GLU A 176 5.08 -5.70 11.16
C GLU A 176 6.56 -5.29 11.04
N PRO A 177 7.29 -5.18 12.17
CA PRO A 177 8.70 -4.75 12.15
C PRO A 177 9.62 -5.69 11.36
N GLU A 178 9.21 -6.95 11.13
CA GLU A 178 9.93 -7.89 10.29
C GLU A 178 10.14 -7.36 8.86
N ILE A 179 9.21 -6.58 8.32
CA ILE A 179 9.33 -5.99 6.98
C ILE A 179 10.52 -5.01 6.92
N THR A 180 10.65 -4.14 7.92
CA THR A 180 11.75 -3.18 8.00
C THR A 180 13.09 -3.89 8.19
N ARG A 181 13.13 -4.93 9.04
CA ARG A 181 14.31 -5.76 9.26
C ARG A 181 14.76 -6.47 7.98
N ALA A 182 13.83 -7.11 7.28
CA ALA A 182 14.10 -7.81 6.02
C ALA A 182 14.64 -6.85 4.95
N LEU A 183 14.04 -5.65 4.84
CA LEU A 183 14.55 -4.63 3.91
C LEU A 183 15.96 -4.15 4.31
N SER A 184 16.24 -3.95 5.59
CA SER A 184 17.58 -3.60 6.07
C SER A 184 18.60 -4.67 5.69
N ASN A 185 18.28 -5.95 5.88
CA ASN A 185 19.16 -7.06 5.52
C ASN A 185 19.43 -7.11 4.01
N LEU A 186 18.39 -6.95 3.19
CA LEU A 186 18.49 -6.91 1.74
C LEU A 186 19.40 -5.78 1.24
N LEU A 187 19.24 -4.58 1.82
CA LEU A 187 20.07 -3.42 1.50
C LEU A 187 21.53 -3.62 1.91
N THR A 188 21.79 -4.17 3.10
CA THR A 188 23.14 -4.51 3.56
C THR A 188 23.79 -5.56 2.66
N ARG A 189 23.07 -6.63 2.29
CA ARG A 189 23.58 -7.62 1.32
C ARG A 189 23.94 -6.95 -0.01
N ALA A 190 23.11 -6.01 -0.45
CA ALA A 190 23.34 -5.22 -1.66
C ALA A 190 24.49 -4.21 -1.60
N GLY A 191 25.29 -4.21 -0.54
CA GLY A 191 26.41 -3.28 -0.37
C GLY A 191 25.95 -1.83 -0.14
N GLN A 192 24.68 -1.64 0.22
CA GLN A 192 24.04 -0.35 0.45
C GLN A 192 23.44 -0.32 1.86
N PRO A 193 24.26 -0.48 2.92
CA PRO A 193 23.74 -0.54 4.28
C PRO A 193 22.92 0.73 4.58
N PRO A 194 21.71 0.59 5.13
CA PRO A 194 20.85 1.74 5.36
C PRO A 194 21.42 2.62 6.46
N ALA A 195 21.16 3.92 6.34
CA ALA A 195 21.45 4.89 7.38
C ALA A 195 20.81 4.47 8.72
N ALA A 196 21.45 4.85 9.82
CA ALA A 196 20.92 4.62 11.16
C ALA A 196 19.43 5.03 11.24
N PRO A 197 18.55 4.21 11.87
CA PRO A 197 17.11 4.44 11.87
C PRO A 197 16.73 5.87 12.26
N HIS A 198 16.23 6.66 11.31
CA HIS A 198 15.87 8.05 11.60
C HIS A 198 14.65 8.10 12.56
N PRO A 199 14.64 8.99 13.57
CA PRO A 199 13.57 9.07 14.58
C PRO A 199 12.18 9.43 14.05
N ALA A 200 12.07 9.84 12.79
CA ALA A 200 10.78 10.16 12.16
C ALA A 200 10.02 8.91 11.75
N ARG A 201 9.46 8.27 12.76
CA ARG A 201 8.44 7.23 12.65
C ARG A 201 7.14 7.94 12.26
N GLY A 202 6.62 7.74 11.06
CA GLY A 202 5.48 8.50 10.57
C GLY A 202 4.64 7.78 9.52
N CYS A 203 3.37 8.13 9.42
CA CYS A 203 2.53 7.76 8.29
C CYS A 203 2.95 8.59 7.06
N CYS A 204 2.83 8.02 5.87
CA CYS A 204 3.06 8.76 4.62
C CYS A 204 1.97 9.82 4.34
N GLY A 205 0.79 9.70 4.96
CA GLY A 205 -0.34 10.61 4.73
C GLY A 205 -1.37 10.12 3.71
N LEU A 206 -1.15 8.98 3.05
CA LEU A 206 -2.07 8.48 2.01
C LEU A 206 -3.49 8.26 2.52
N ALA A 207 -3.65 7.74 3.74
CA ALA A 207 -4.97 7.51 4.34
C ALA A 207 -5.74 8.82 4.55
N ALA A 208 -5.05 9.86 5.03
CA ALA A 208 -5.62 11.20 5.19
C ALA A 208 -5.99 11.80 3.83
N TYR A 209 -5.07 11.74 2.86
CA TYR A 209 -5.29 12.21 1.50
C TYR A 209 -6.51 11.54 0.85
N SER A 210 -6.61 10.21 0.94
CA SER A 210 -7.68 9.41 0.32
C SER A 210 -9.07 9.70 0.89
N CYS A 211 -9.12 10.26 2.10
CA CYS A 211 -10.33 10.67 2.80
C CYS A 211 -10.65 12.17 2.64
N GLY A 212 -9.91 12.91 1.81
CA GLY A 212 -10.09 14.35 1.62
C GLY A 212 -9.48 15.22 2.73
N GLN A 213 -8.72 14.66 3.67
CA GLN A 213 -8.04 15.42 4.75
C GLN A 213 -6.69 15.94 4.28
N LYS A 214 -6.72 16.84 3.28
CA LYS A 214 -5.53 17.35 2.59
C LYS A 214 -4.55 18.08 3.50
N GLU A 215 -5.04 18.93 4.39
CA GLU A 215 -4.17 19.66 5.32
C GLU A 215 -3.39 18.72 6.25
N GLU A 216 -4.02 17.63 6.67
CA GLU A 216 -3.36 16.62 7.48
C GLU A 216 -2.31 15.85 6.66
N ALA A 217 -2.63 15.50 5.41
CA ALA A 217 -1.65 14.91 4.49
C ALA A 217 -0.46 15.86 4.24
N ARG A 218 -0.70 17.17 4.03
CA ARG A 218 0.33 18.21 3.88
C ARG A 218 1.20 18.31 5.12
N ARG A 219 0.60 18.29 6.32
CA ARG A 219 1.33 18.30 7.59
C ARG A 219 2.27 17.09 7.72
N MET A 220 1.78 15.89 7.40
CA MET A 220 2.62 14.68 7.38
C MET A 220 3.74 14.76 6.33
N ALA A 221 3.45 15.29 5.14
CA ALA A 221 4.44 15.47 4.09
C ALA A 221 5.59 16.38 4.55
N ARG A 222 5.28 17.53 5.17
CA ARG A 222 6.29 18.45 5.74
C ARG A 222 7.17 17.76 6.79
N VAL A 223 6.56 16.98 7.69
CA VAL A 223 7.30 16.19 8.71
C VAL A 223 8.22 15.18 8.05
N ASN A 224 7.72 14.44 7.06
CA ASN A 224 8.48 13.42 6.34
C ASN A 224 9.65 14.04 5.54
N ILE A 225 9.46 15.18 4.89
CA ILE A 225 10.52 15.90 4.18
C ILE A 225 11.60 16.39 5.15
N ALA A 226 11.20 17.02 6.26
CA ALA A 226 12.14 17.50 7.28
C ALA A 226 12.98 16.37 7.90
N ALA A 227 12.42 15.16 7.95
CA ALA A 227 13.02 13.99 8.53
C ALA A 227 14.03 13.25 7.63
N HIS A 228 14.09 13.57 6.34
CA HIS A 228 15.01 12.91 5.42
C HIS A 228 15.85 13.98 4.71
N PRO A 229 16.71 14.71 5.44
CA PRO A 229 17.55 15.74 4.87
C PRO A 229 18.61 15.14 3.92
N GLY A 230 19.29 16.01 3.18
CA GLY A 230 20.39 15.59 2.30
C GLY A 230 19.92 14.93 1.01
N GLN A 231 20.85 14.24 0.35
CA GLN A 231 20.70 13.73 -1.01
C GLN A 231 20.59 12.21 -1.12
N SER A 232 20.64 11.49 0.02
CA SER A 232 20.55 10.03 0.03
C SER A 232 19.21 9.51 -0.52
N PRO A 233 19.21 8.36 -1.20
CA PRO A 233 17.98 7.68 -1.60
C PRO A 233 17.06 7.40 -0.41
N ILE A 234 15.75 7.42 -0.64
CA ILE A 234 14.73 7.06 0.34
C ILE A 234 14.06 5.78 -0.17
N VAL A 235 14.50 4.64 0.36
CA VAL A 235 14.02 3.31 -0.01
C VAL A 235 12.74 2.99 0.76
N VAL A 236 11.64 2.82 0.04
CA VAL A 236 10.29 2.72 0.61
C VAL A 236 9.82 1.28 0.61
N ALA A 237 9.47 0.77 1.79
CA ALA A 237 9.09 -0.64 1.98
C ALA A 237 7.68 -1.00 1.47
N CYS A 238 6.83 -0.01 1.19
CA CYS A 238 5.44 -0.21 0.80
C CYS A 238 5.08 0.59 -0.44
N ALA A 239 4.57 -0.09 -1.47
CA ALA A 239 4.13 0.51 -2.73
C ALA A 239 3.12 1.66 -2.55
N SER A 240 2.18 1.53 -1.60
CA SER A 240 1.22 2.60 -1.30
C SER A 240 1.91 3.84 -0.72
N CYS A 241 2.92 3.65 0.12
CA CYS A 241 3.72 4.76 0.63
C CYS A 241 4.54 5.39 -0.50
N ALA A 242 5.22 4.58 -1.31
CA ALA A 242 6.06 5.07 -2.42
C ALA A 242 5.24 5.94 -3.39
N SER A 243 4.09 5.43 -3.83
CA SER A 243 3.19 6.17 -4.73
C SER A 243 2.72 7.49 -4.15
N HIS A 244 2.45 7.56 -2.85
CA HIS A 244 1.98 8.80 -2.23
C HIS A 244 3.12 9.79 -1.96
N LEU A 245 4.29 9.29 -1.55
CA LEU A 245 5.49 10.10 -1.34
C LEU A 245 5.92 10.81 -2.64
N LEU A 246 5.81 10.12 -3.78
CA LEU A 246 6.06 10.70 -5.11
C LEU A 246 5.07 11.83 -5.49
N ARG A 247 3.94 11.95 -4.77
CA ARG A 247 2.92 13.00 -4.99
C ARG A 247 3.08 14.21 -4.08
N TYR A 248 4.09 14.23 -3.21
CA TYR A 248 4.35 15.40 -2.37
C TYR A 248 4.54 16.70 -3.16
N PRO A 249 5.17 16.73 -4.36
CA PRO A 249 5.25 17.94 -5.16
C PRO A 249 3.87 18.51 -5.52
N GLU A 250 2.93 17.66 -5.96
CA GLU A 250 1.55 18.06 -6.23
C GLU A 250 0.84 18.53 -4.95
N LEU A 251 1.03 17.82 -3.84
CA LEU A 251 0.37 18.11 -2.58
C LEU A 251 0.81 19.44 -1.95
N LEU A 252 2.06 19.84 -2.19
CA LEU A 252 2.72 21.02 -1.61
C LEU A 252 3.03 22.10 -2.66
N ALA A 253 2.48 21.99 -3.88
CA ALA A 253 2.74 22.92 -4.98
C ALA A 253 2.42 24.39 -4.62
N ASP A 254 1.35 24.60 -3.86
CA ASP A 254 0.90 25.94 -3.43
C ASP A 254 1.63 26.47 -2.18
N ASP A 255 2.64 25.75 -1.68
CA ASP A 255 3.40 26.12 -0.49
C ASP A 255 4.83 26.55 -0.89
N PRO A 256 5.11 27.86 -1.05
CA PRO A 256 6.40 28.35 -1.55
C PRO A 256 7.60 27.90 -0.72
N GLN A 257 7.40 27.65 0.58
CA GLN A 257 8.47 27.19 1.48
C GLN A 257 8.82 25.70 1.25
N TRP A 258 7.87 24.92 0.75
CA TRP A 258 7.97 23.46 0.69
C TRP A 258 7.95 22.88 -0.73
N ALA A 259 7.48 23.60 -1.74
CA ALA A 259 7.36 23.12 -3.11
C ALA A 259 8.68 22.53 -3.64
N GLY A 260 9.77 23.31 -3.66
CA GLY A 260 11.09 22.81 -4.10
C GLY A 260 11.63 21.66 -3.23
N ARG A 261 11.41 21.72 -1.91
CA ARG A 261 11.83 20.63 -1.01
C ARG A 261 11.06 19.34 -1.24
N ALA A 262 9.81 19.44 -1.67
CA ALA A 262 8.97 18.30 -2.01
C ALA A 262 9.42 17.66 -3.32
N GLU A 263 9.84 18.45 -4.30
CA GLU A 263 10.48 17.98 -5.55
C GLU A 263 11.78 17.23 -5.25
N ASP A 264 12.69 17.84 -4.49
CA ASP A 264 13.96 17.22 -4.08
C ASP A 264 13.75 15.92 -3.28
N PHE A 265 12.72 15.89 -2.43
CA PHE A 265 12.36 14.69 -1.69
C PHE A 265 11.85 13.59 -2.62
N ALA A 266 10.89 13.90 -3.49
CA ALA A 266 10.30 12.93 -4.41
C ALA A 266 11.33 12.37 -5.40
N ALA A 267 12.28 13.18 -5.86
CA ALA A 267 13.36 12.76 -6.75
C ALA A 267 14.26 11.65 -6.15
N ARG A 268 14.28 11.52 -4.82
CA ARG A 268 15.06 10.51 -4.07
C ARG A 268 14.25 9.30 -3.63
N VAL A 269 12.92 9.35 -3.74
CA VAL A 269 12.04 8.24 -3.38
C VAL A 269 12.25 7.08 -4.34
N ARG A 270 12.53 5.90 -3.80
CA ARG A 270 12.70 4.66 -4.56
C ARG A 270 11.87 3.57 -3.89
N GLU A 271 11.00 2.92 -4.65
CA GLU A 271 10.34 1.72 -4.15
C GLU A 271 11.36 0.58 -4.06
N PHE A 272 11.30 -0.21 -2.98
CA PHE A 272 12.41 -1.10 -2.63
C PHE A 272 12.72 -2.17 -3.68
N SER A 273 11.72 -2.76 -4.33
CA SER A 273 11.93 -3.79 -5.34
C SER A 273 12.61 -3.21 -6.58
N HIS A 274 12.24 -2.00 -6.99
CA HIS A 274 12.91 -1.29 -8.08
C HIS A 274 14.34 -0.91 -7.69
N PHE A 275 14.55 -0.40 -6.48
CA PHE A 275 15.88 -0.05 -5.98
C PHE A 275 16.83 -1.25 -5.94
N LEU A 276 16.37 -2.38 -5.37
CA LEU A 276 17.16 -3.61 -5.27
C LEU A 276 17.44 -4.22 -6.65
N TYR A 277 16.50 -4.14 -7.59
CA TYR A 277 16.70 -4.66 -8.94
C TYR A 277 17.82 -3.92 -9.70
N GLN A 278 18.01 -2.64 -9.41
CA GLN A 278 19.10 -1.81 -9.97
C GLN A 278 20.48 -2.12 -9.37
N GLN A 279 20.54 -2.79 -8.22
CA GLN A 279 21.80 -3.21 -7.63
C GLN A 279 22.33 -4.48 -8.33
N PRO A 280 23.65 -4.76 -8.24
CA PRO A 280 24.20 -6.03 -8.70
C PRO A 280 23.42 -7.22 -8.14
N PRO A 281 23.30 -8.34 -8.87
CA PRO A 281 22.68 -9.55 -8.34
C PRO A 281 23.33 -9.97 -7.03
N GLN A 282 22.51 -10.30 -6.05
CA GLN A 282 22.97 -10.70 -4.73
C GLN A 282 23.29 -12.20 -4.71
N PRO A 283 24.37 -12.62 -4.03
CA PRO A 283 24.55 -14.05 -3.76
C PRO A 283 23.36 -14.54 -2.92
N PRO A 284 22.90 -15.79 -3.13
CA PRO A 284 21.85 -16.37 -2.30
C PRO A 284 22.28 -16.34 -0.83
N PRO A 285 21.34 -16.22 0.12
CA PRO A 285 21.66 -16.28 1.54
C PRO A 285 22.44 -17.56 1.84
N THR A 286 23.61 -17.44 2.46
CA THR A 286 24.25 -18.58 3.10
C THR A 286 23.30 -19.09 4.19
N PRO A 287 22.91 -20.38 4.18
CA PRO A 287 22.08 -20.93 5.25
C PRO A 287 22.74 -20.63 6.58
N ALA A 288 22.02 -19.97 7.49
CA ALA A 288 22.50 -19.80 8.85
C ALA A 288 22.71 -21.21 9.42
N SER A 289 23.96 -21.51 9.80
CA SER A 289 24.30 -22.75 10.49
C SER A 289 23.48 -22.83 11.78
N GLY A 290 22.38 -23.59 11.77
CA GLY A 290 21.60 -23.87 12.97
C GLY A 290 20.09 -24.03 12.81
N GLU A 291 19.46 -23.57 11.73
CA GLU A 291 18.00 -23.67 11.57
C GLU A 291 17.63 -24.26 10.21
N SER A 292 18.02 -25.53 9.99
CA SER A 292 17.40 -26.34 8.95
C SER A 292 16.02 -26.83 9.44
N GLU A 293 15.01 -25.98 9.31
CA GLU A 293 13.64 -26.45 9.03
C GLU A 293 13.36 -26.35 7.51
N GLY A 294 14.38 -26.64 6.70
CA GLY A 294 14.17 -27.21 5.38
C GLY A 294 13.81 -28.70 5.54
N PRO A 295 12.98 -29.28 4.67
CA PRO A 295 12.59 -30.69 4.79
C PRO A 295 13.83 -31.57 4.73
N ALA A 296 14.23 -32.07 5.89
CA ALA A 296 15.20 -33.15 6.03
C ALA A 296 14.51 -34.45 5.63
N ASP A 297 14.34 -34.64 4.32
CA ASP A 297 14.09 -35.92 3.68
C ASP A 297 14.61 -35.83 2.24
N ALA A 298 15.93 -35.69 2.10
CA ALA A 298 16.63 -35.94 0.84
C ALA A 298 16.79 -37.45 0.63
N ALA A 299 15.66 -38.15 0.54
CA ALA A 299 15.55 -39.46 -0.06
C ALA A 299 14.71 -39.32 -1.34
N ALA A 300 15.38 -39.32 -2.50
CA ALA A 300 14.79 -39.50 -3.82
C ALA A 300 13.50 -38.67 -4.12
N GLY A 301 13.62 -37.35 -4.18
CA GLY A 301 12.58 -36.47 -4.71
C GLY A 301 13.20 -35.26 -5.39
N SER A 302 12.75 -34.92 -6.60
CA SER A 302 13.09 -33.66 -7.27
C SER A 302 12.88 -32.47 -6.32
N PRO A 303 13.75 -31.44 -6.33
CA PRO A 303 13.62 -30.29 -5.44
C PRO A 303 12.22 -29.69 -5.57
N LYS A 304 11.48 -29.64 -4.45
CA LYS A 304 10.10 -29.15 -4.44
C LYS A 304 10.10 -27.69 -4.88
N THR A 305 9.51 -27.41 -6.03
CA THR A 305 9.38 -26.04 -6.55
C THR A 305 8.27 -25.33 -5.80
N LEU A 306 8.58 -24.17 -5.19
CA LEU A 306 7.64 -23.35 -4.43
C LEU A 306 6.78 -22.50 -5.38
N LYS A 307 5.47 -22.70 -5.35
CA LYS A 307 4.53 -21.94 -6.18
C LYS A 307 4.16 -20.59 -5.55
N VAL A 308 4.58 -19.49 -6.17
CA VAL A 308 4.41 -18.14 -5.63
C VAL A 308 3.56 -17.30 -6.58
N LEU A 309 2.44 -16.79 -6.09
CA LEU A 309 1.65 -15.76 -6.76
C LEU A 309 2.13 -14.37 -6.31
N TYR A 310 2.60 -13.55 -7.25
CA TYR A 310 2.85 -12.13 -6.99
C TYR A 310 1.57 -11.33 -7.21
N HIS A 311 1.05 -10.70 -6.15
CA HIS A 311 -0.06 -9.76 -6.26
C HIS A 311 0.47 -8.34 -6.54
N ASP A 312 0.23 -7.85 -7.76
CA ASP A 312 0.59 -6.50 -8.15
C ASP A 312 -0.22 -5.40 -7.44
N PRO A 313 0.42 -4.56 -6.61
CA PRO A 313 -0.27 -3.42 -6.02
C PRO A 313 -0.64 -2.39 -7.09
N CYS A 314 -1.89 -1.94 -7.10
CA CYS A 314 -2.34 -0.87 -7.99
C CYS A 314 -1.50 0.42 -7.87
N HIS A 315 -1.10 0.82 -6.66
CA HIS A 315 -0.21 1.97 -6.44
C HIS A 315 1.20 1.78 -7.01
N LEU A 316 1.68 0.53 -7.10
CA LEU A 316 2.97 0.25 -7.75
C LEU A 316 2.84 0.36 -9.27
N ARG A 317 1.83 -0.31 -9.83
CA ARG A 317 1.57 -0.36 -11.28
C ARG A 317 1.26 1.01 -11.88
N PHE A 318 0.39 1.77 -11.21
CA PHE A 318 -0.21 2.97 -11.79
C PHE A 318 0.39 4.25 -11.23
N GLY A 319 0.79 4.23 -9.95
CA GLY A 319 1.40 5.38 -9.29
C GLY A 319 2.91 5.44 -9.49
N CYS A 320 3.61 4.32 -9.31
CA CYS A 320 5.06 4.26 -9.49
C CYS A 320 5.49 3.78 -10.89
N GLN A 321 4.55 3.27 -11.69
CA GLN A 321 4.82 2.67 -13.01
C GLN A 321 5.80 1.48 -12.97
N ILE A 322 5.85 0.77 -11.84
CA ILE A 322 6.70 -0.40 -11.63
C ILE A 322 5.85 -1.67 -11.77
N THR A 323 6.30 -2.59 -12.62
CA THR A 323 5.58 -3.85 -12.89
C THR A 323 6.52 -5.05 -13.10
N ARG A 324 7.77 -4.80 -13.51
CA ARG A 324 8.71 -5.83 -13.96
C ARG A 324 9.66 -6.25 -12.85
N GLU A 325 10.18 -5.30 -12.10
CA GLU A 325 11.26 -5.45 -11.13
C GLU A 325 10.92 -6.44 -9.99
N PRO A 326 9.71 -6.39 -9.37
CA PRO A 326 9.32 -7.40 -8.38
C PRO A 326 9.42 -8.84 -8.93
N ARG A 327 8.91 -9.07 -10.14
CA ARG A 327 8.92 -10.38 -10.79
C ARG A 327 10.33 -10.82 -11.13
N GLN A 328 11.15 -9.90 -11.63
CA GLN A 328 12.54 -10.19 -11.95
C GLN A 328 13.36 -10.55 -10.71
N LEU A 329 13.08 -9.93 -9.56
CA LEU A 329 13.69 -10.34 -8.29
C LEU A 329 13.24 -11.74 -7.89
N LEU A 330 11.95 -12.05 -7.99
CA LEU A 330 11.43 -13.39 -7.68
C LEU A 330 12.00 -14.47 -8.60
N ASN A 331 12.12 -14.20 -9.90
CA ASN A 331 12.69 -15.14 -10.89
C ASN A 331 14.18 -15.40 -10.70
N ARG A 332 14.89 -14.62 -9.89
CA ARG A 332 16.30 -14.90 -9.52
C ARG A 332 16.40 -15.96 -8.42
N LEU A 333 15.31 -16.27 -7.72
CA LEU A 333 15.31 -17.25 -6.64
C LEU A 333 15.22 -18.68 -7.21
N PRO A 334 16.20 -19.57 -6.91
CA PRO A 334 16.15 -20.94 -7.38
C PRO A 334 14.99 -21.71 -6.70
N GLY A 335 14.35 -22.60 -7.45
CA GLY A 335 13.26 -23.44 -6.93
C GLY A 335 11.94 -22.70 -6.71
N LEU A 336 11.74 -21.52 -7.31
CA LEU A 336 10.49 -20.77 -7.30
C LEU A 336 9.80 -20.83 -8.67
N GLU A 337 8.50 -21.16 -8.67
CA GLU A 337 7.61 -20.99 -9.84
C GLU A 337 6.73 -19.77 -9.61
N LEU A 338 6.86 -18.76 -10.48
CA LEU A 338 6.03 -17.57 -10.42
C LEU A 338 4.70 -17.81 -11.15
N LEU A 339 3.61 -17.70 -10.42
CA LEU A 339 2.25 -17.81 -10.91
C LEU A 339 1.66 -16.45 -11.24
N GLU A 340 0.84 -16.39 -12.29
CA GLU A 340 0.09 -15.20 -12.71
C GLU A 340 -1.42 -15.46 -12.63
N LEU A 341 -2.21 -14.41 -12.37
CA LEU A 341 -3.67 -14.53 -12.43
C LEU A 341 -4.16 -14.65 -13.88
N PRO A 342 -5.14 -15.53 -14.18
CA PRO A 342 -5.64 -15.71 -15.55
C PRO A 342 -6.15 -14.43 -16.21
N ASP A 343 -6.89 -13.61 -15.44
CA ASP A 343 -7.46 -12.33 -15.92
C ASP A 343 -6.49 -11.15 -15.73
N GLY A 344 -5.22 -11.42 -15.49
CA GLY A 344 -4.22 -10.42 -15.12
C GLY A 344 -4.45 -9.79 -13.74
N PRO A 345 -3.71 -8.72 -13.39
CA PRO A 345 -3.68 -8.26 -12.02
C PRO A 345 -4.93 -7.44 -11.64
N GLN A 346 -5.58 -7.85 -10.54
CA GLN A 346 -6.83 -7.26 -10.04
C GLN A 346 -6.62 -6.53 -8.71
N CYS A 347 -7.55 -5.65 -8.34
CA CYS A 347 -7.48 -4.92 -7.07
C CYS A 347 -7.79 -5.85 -5.89
N CYS A 348 -7.03 -5.73 -4.79
CA CYS A 348 -7.33 -6.46 -3.55
C CYS A 348 -8.60 -5.98 -2.82
N GLY A 349 -9.08 -4.74 -3.04
CA GLY A 349 -10.25 -4.20 -2.34
C GLY A 349 -9.95 -3.39 -1.06
N HIS A 350 -8.69 -3.31 -0.60
CA HIS A 350 -8.37 -2.61 0.65
C HIS A 350 -8.65 -1.09 0.58
N GLY A 351 -8.09 -0.41 -0.43
CA GLY A 351 -8.34 1.01 -0.73
C GLY A 351 -8.16 2.00 0.43
N GLY A 352 -7.24 1.71 1.36
CA GLY A 352 -7.05 2.53 2.56
C GLY A 352 -8.31 2.51 3.43
N HIS A 353 -9.02 3.64 3.51
CA HIS A 353 -10.27 3.72 4.28
C HIS A 353 -11.47 3.04 3.58
N PHE A 354 -11.35 2.64 2.31
CA PHE A 354 -12.48 2.04 1.58
C PHE A 354 -13.01 0.80 2.29
N HIS A 355 -12.15 -0.14 2.72
CA HIS A 355 -12.62 -1.34 3.43
C HIS A 355 -13.26 -1.06 4.80
N LEU A 356 -12.94 0.07 5.43
CA LEU A 356 -13.57 0.50 6.69
C LEU A 356 -14.95 1.11 6.47
N ALA A 357 -15.09 1.89 5.39
CA ALA A 357 -16.34 2.55 5.03
C ALA A 357 -17.31 1.58 4.32
N HIS A 358 -16.79 0.73 3.44
CA HIS A 358 -17.56 -0.13 2.53
C HIS A 358 -17.12 -1.59 2.66
N PRO A 359 -17.26 -2.21 3.85
CA PRO A 359 -16.73 -3.55 4.11
C PRO A 359 -17.31 -4.61 3.17
N GLU A 360 -18.61 -4.59 2.89
CA GLU A 360 -19.24 -5.54 1.95
C GLU A 360 -18.69 -5.38 0.53
N SER A 361 -18.43 -4.13 0.11
CA SER A 361 -17.82 -3.88 -1.19
C SER A 361 -16.38 -4.42 -1.26
N ALA A 362 -15.58 -4.09 -0.24
CA ALA A 362 -14.20 -4.56 -0.15
C ALA A 362 -14.11 -6.10 -0.12
N GLU A 363 -15.00 -6.74 0.63
CA GLU A 363 -15.09 -8.19 0.78
C GLU A 363 -15.45 -8.88 -0.54
N GLY A 364 -16.44 -8.36 -1.28
CA GLY A 364 -16.80 -8.92 -2.58
C GLY A 364 -15.68 -8.81 -3.62
N ILE A 365 -14.92 -7.71 -3.60
CA ILE A 365 -13.73 -7.54 -4.45
C ILE A 365 -12.64 -8.55 -4.06
N LEU A 366 -12.38 -8.72 -2.75
CA LEU A 366 -11.38 -9.63 -2.23
C LEU A 366 -11.70 -11.11 -2.50
N ARG A 367 -12.97 -11.49 -2.33
CA ARG A 367 -13.45 -12.85 -2.59
C ARG A 367 -13.23 -13.24 -4.05
N ARG A 368 -13.64 -12.38 -4.99
CA ARG A 368 -13.42 -12.59 -6.43
C ARG A 368 -11.94 -12.74 -6.78
N LEU A 369 -11.08 -11.91 -6.20
CA LEU A 369 -9.64 -12.02 -6.39
C LEU A 369 -9.10 -13.36 -5.84
N SER A 370 -9.61 -13.80 -4.70
CA SER A 370 -9.21 -15.06 -4.06
C SER A 370 -9.68 -16.28 -4.85
N GLU A 371 -10.90 -16.26 -5.40
CA GLU A 371 -11.40 -17.27 -6.36
C GLU A 371 -10.48 -17.38 -7.58
N ALA A 372 -10.08 -16.25 -8.18
CA ALA A 372 -9.13 -16.26 -9.28
C ALA A 372 -7.76 -16.83 -8.87
N ALA A 373 -7.24 -16.46 -7.70
CA ALA A 373 -5.97 -16.97 -7.20
C ALA A 373 -6.02 -18.49 -6.92
N GLN A 374 -7.15 -19.03 -6.46
CA GLN A 374 -7.30 -20.48 -6.23
C GLN A 374 -7.15 -21.30 -7.50
N THR A 375 -7.52 -20.76 -8.67
CA THR A 375 -7.38 -21.46 -9.96
C THR A 375 -5.93 -21.79 -10.33
N VAL A 376 -4.96 -21.05 -9.78
CA VAL A 376 -3.52 -21.29 -9.99
C VAL A 376 -2.83 -21.94 -8.79
N ALA A 377 -3.59 -22.23 -7.72
CA ALA A 377 -3.16 -22.97 -6.53
C ALA A 377 -1.78 -22.54 -5.96
N PRO A 378 -1.60 -21.26 -5.56
CA PRO A 378 -0.35 -20.79 -4.99
C PRO A 378 -0.13 -21.37 -3.58
N GLU A 379 1.12 -21.72 -3.27
CA GLU A 379 1.55 -22.02 -1.89
C GLU A 379 1.83 -20.73 -1.12
N VAL A 380 2.31 -19.69 -1.80
CA VAL A 380 2.58 -18.37 -1.25
C VAL A 380 1.94 -17.28 -2.11
N ILE A 381 1.29 -16.32 -1.47
CA ILE A 381 0.90 -15.04 -2.08
C ILE A 381 1.83 -13.96 -1.53
N THR A 382 2.51 -13.23 -2.41
CA THR A 382 3.42 -12.17 -2.03
C THR A 382 3.09 -10.83 -2.67
N THR A 383 3.42 -9.73 -1.99
CA THR A 383 3.11 -8.38 -2.45
C THR A 383 4.03 -7.36 -1.79
N ALA A 384 4.28 -6.25 -2.49
CA ALA A 384 5.07 -5.11 -2.02
C ALA A 384 4.22 -4.03 -1.31
N CYS A 385 2.96 -4.32 -0.99
CA CYS A 385 2.04 -3.36 -0.40
C CYS A 385 1.46 -3.88 0.91
N THR A 386 1.64 -3.13 1.99
CA THR A 386 1.12 -3.50 3.32
C THR A 386 -0.42 -3.53 3.38
N GLY A 387 -1.11 -2.68 2.62
CA GLY A 387 -2.57 -2.73 2.51
C GLY A 387 -3.07 -3.99 1.78
N CYS A 388 -2.37 -4.42 0.74
CA CYS A 388 -2.66 -5.67 0.04
C CYS A 388 -2.36 -6.88 0.93
N LEU A 389 -1.21 -6.86 1.63
CA LEU A 389 -0.80 -7.87 2.60
C LEU A 389 -1.88 -8.08 3.67
N LEU A 390 -2.36 -6.98 4.27
CA LEU A 390 -3.42 -7.03 5.27
C LEU A 390 -4.69 -7.68 4.72
N HIS A 391 -5.12 -7.30 3.52
CA HIS A 391 -6.37 -7.80 2.95
C HIS A 391 -6.27 -9.26 2.50
N TRP A 392 -5.13 -9.69 1.96
CA TRP A 392 -4.88 -11.11 1.67
C TRP A 392 -4.83 -11.96 2.94
N ARG A 393 -4.23 -11.46 4.04
CA ARG A 393 -4.28 -12.16 5.33
C ARG A 393 -5.70 -12.26 5.88
N HIS A 394 -6.52 -11.23 5.67
CA HIS A 394 -7.94 -11.30 5.99
C HIS A 394 -8.66 -12.37 5.15
N ALA A 395 -8.40 -12.44 3.84
CA ALA A 395 -8.93 -13.51 2.98
C ALA A 395 -8.56 -14.92 3.47
N ALA A 396 -7.31 -15.13 3.90
CA ALA A 396 -6.88 -16.40 4.49
C ALA A 396 -7.72 -16.77 5.73
N ARG A 397 -7.98 -15.81 6.63
CA ARG A 397 -8.80 -16.03 7.83
C ARG A 397 -10.28 -16.28 7.51
N GLN A 398 -10.80 -15.71 6.43
CA GLN A 398 -12.15 -16.01 5.94
C GLN A 398 -12.21 -17.38 5.22
N GLY A 399 -11.08 -18.09 5.08
CA GLY A 399 -11.02 -19.37 4.39
C GLY A 399 -11.11 -19.25 2.86
N TYR A 400 -10.89 -18.07 2.28
CA TYR A 400 -10.96 -17.87 0.83
C TYR A 400 -9.77 -18.45 0.07
N HIS A 401 -8.68 -18.77 0.75
CA HIS A 401 -7.55 -19.51 0.21
C HIS A 401 -6.70 -20.08 1.36
N GLN A 402 -5.83 -21.04 1.04
CA GLN A 402 -4.91 -21.67 2.00
C GLN A 402 -3.45 -21.20 1.85
N ALA A 403 -3.17 -20.36 0.84
CA ALA A 403 -1.82 -19.86 0.59
C ALA A 403 -1.27 -19.01 1.75
N ARG A 404 0.03 -19.16 2.05
CA ARG A 404 0.75 -18.31 2.99
C ARG A 404 0.88 -16.90 2.42
N VAL A 405 0.53 -15.87 3.19
CA VAL A 405 0.64 -14.48 2.72
C VAL A 405 1.86 -13.80 3.34
N ILE A 406 2.85 -13.45 2.52
CA ILE A 406 4.15 -12.93 2.98
C ILE A 406 4.50 -11.65 2.23
N HIS A 407 4.99 -10.63 2.93
CA HIS A 407 5.49 -9.42 2.28
C HIS A 407 6.69 -9.72 1.38
N LEU A 408 6.79 -9.10 0.20
CA LEU A 408 7.85 -9.38 -0.77
C LEU A 408 9.26 -9.19 -0.19
N ALA A 409 9.50 -8.13 0.59
CA ALA A 409 10.79 -7.94 1.26
C ALA A 409 11.15 -9.09 2.21
N VAL A 410 10.17 -9.64 2.94
CA VAL A 410 10.39 -10.76 3.87
C VAL A 410 10.64 -12.06 3.09
N LEU A 411 9.94 -12.27 1.97
CA LEU A 411 10.15 -13.43 1.12
C LEU A 411 11.57 -13.42 0.51
N LEU A 412 11.99 -12.29 -0.06
CA LEU A 412 13.32 -12.10 -0.63
C LEU A 412 14.44 -12.13 0.43
N ASP A 413 14.12 -11.90 1.70
CA ASP A 413 15.13 -11.99 2.77
C ASP A 413 15.37 -13.43 3.23
N LYS A 414 14.36 -14.29 3.12
CA LYS A 414 14.39 -15.70 3.57
C LYS A 414 14.89 -16.67 2.50
N LEU A 415 14.83 -16.28 1.22
CA LEU A 415 15.17 -17.08 0.05
C LEU A 415 16.28 -16.38 -0.74
#